data_AF-A0A959VLU8-F1
#
_entry.id   AF-A0A959VLU8-F1
#
_cell.length_a   1.000
_cell.length_b   1.000
_cell.length_c   1.000
_cell.angle_alpha   90.00
_cell.angle_beta   90.00
_cell.angle_gamma   90.00
#
_symmetry.space_group_name_H-M   'P 1'
#
loop_
_entity.id
_entity.type
_entity.pdbx_description
1 polymer ?
#
loop_
_entity_poly.entity_id
_entity_poly.type
_entity_poly.pdbx_seq_one_letter_code
_entity_poly.pdbx_strand_id
1 'polypeptide(L)'
;MSLRTLALSGAVGLVLADSSIVVLALPEIFRQFDTGITEVAWVLIIFNLVLALLAVPGARAARRFGPGRSAAIGLAVFAGGSLVCGLATGLGPLLTGRAVQAAGGAVAITAALELLVSTLGSDRRAIATWVGAGAIGAAVGPGLGGVLTELVSWQSIFFIQVPVAILAGVPLREIIVEETREWKLPAAPADAHVEGRPHLPANIALALVSAAIAATLFLIVLLLIEGWLLTPIEAALVVTVLPVAALAGSRLGSRVESERLRAASGAILLAGGLAALGLLPRASIALVIPPQVLAGVGLALVLSALTEAALHGRSEASIHGGWTISARHAGVVVGLLILTPIFTNQLERQQADALDAGTAILLDSPISTSGKIELGGRLAEQVDTQRDRVPDIAPAFEPYPTDPVERDGFEQVLAGLEDQLKRAATHAFSSSFLLAAVFSLIALFPISLTRRLEL
;
A
#
# COMPACT_ATOMS: atom_id res chain seq x y z
N MET A 1 26.58 12.20 2.85
CA MET A 1 26.22 10.82 2.42
C MET A 1 27.01 10.53 1.16
N SER A 2 27.67 9.37 1.04
CA SER A 2 28.42 9.06 -0.21
C SER A 2 27.44 8.80 -1.36
N LEU A 3 27.89 8.96 -2.61
CA LEU A 3 27.08 8.67 -3.80
C LEU A 3 26.57 7.22 -3.80
N ARG A 4 27.40 6.28 -3.31
CA ARG A 4 27.04 4.85 -3.15
C ARG A 4 25.88 4.67 -2.18
N THR A 5 25.97 5.27 -0.99
CA THR A 5 24.89 5.19 0.00
C THR A 5 23.59 5.80 -0.55
N LEU A 6 23.66 6.94 -1.26
CA LEU A 6 22.49 7.55 -1.90
C LEU A 6 21.85 6.64 -2.96
N ALA A 7 22.66 6.00 -3.79
CA ALA A 7 22.16 5.08 -4.83
C ALA A 7 21.48 3.85 -4.23
N LEU A 8 22.09 3.24 -3.20
CA LEU A 8 21.53 2.09 -2.49
C LEU A 8 20.23 2.45 -1.77
N SER A 9 20.19 3.60 -1.08
CA SER A 9 18.95 4.12 -0.50
C SER A 9 17.89 4.40 -1.55
N GLY A 10 18.28 4.99 -2.70
CA GLY A 10 17.38 5.24 -3.82
C GLY A 10 16.77 3.96 -4.39
N ALA A 11 17.57 2.90 -4.55
CA ALA A 11 17.10 1.59 -5.00
C ALA A 11 16.08 0.98 -4.02
N VAL A 12 16.37 1.03 -2.71
CA VAL A 12 15.45 0.52 -1.66
C VAL A 12 14.15 1.34 -1.65
N GLY A 13 14.27 2.67 -1.71
CA GLY A 13 13.13 3.58 -1.75
C GLY A 13 12.27 3.37 -2.98
N LEU A 14 12.87 3.18 -4.16
CA LEU A 14 12.17 2.92 -5.42
C LEU A 14 11.29 1.66 -5.34
N VAL A 15 11.88 0.53 -4.94
CA VAL A 15 11.15 -0.75 -4.91
C VAL A 15 10.04 -0.72 -3.85
N LEU A 16 10.25 -0.05 -2.71
CA LEU A 16 9.23 0.06 -1.66
C LEU A 16 8.20 1.17 -1.94
N ALA A 17 8.52 2.18 -2.75
CA ALA A 17 7.56 3.16 -3.24
C ALA A 17 6.55 2.50 -4.20
N ASP A 18 6.99 1.55 -5.01
CA ASP A 18 6.16 0.86 -6.01
C ASP A 18 4.90 0.19 -5.41
N SER A 19 5.01 -0.41 -4.23
CA SER A 19 3.84 -1.03 -3.58
C SER A 19 2.80 -0.01 -3.11
N SER A 20 3.18 1.27 -2.97
CA SER A 20 2.30 2.35 -2.53
C SER A 20 1.80 3.24 -3.67
N ILE A 21 2.60 3.47 -4.72
CA ILE A 21 2.24 4.34 -5.86
C ILE A 21 1.11 3.73 -6.69
N VAL A 22 1.08 2.40 -6.84
CA VAL A 22 0.12 1.67 -7.67
C VAL A 22 -1.29 1.68 -7.10
N VAL A 23 -1.45 1.91 -5.80
CA VAL A 23 -2.76 1.89 -5.14
C VAL A 23 -3.71 2.94 -5.73
N LEU A 24 -3.19 4.14 -6.06
CA LEU A 24 -3.96 5.24 -6.65
C LEU A 24 -4.39 4.98 -8.09
N ALA A 25 -3.71 4.06 -8.78
CA ALA A 25 -4.00 3.69 -10.16
C ALA A 25 -5.06 2.58 -10.29
N LEU A 26 -5.35 1.83 -9.22
CA LEU A 26 -6.25 0.67 -9.30
C LEU A 26 -7.66 1.02 -9.80
N PRO A 27 -8.31 2.12 -9.35
CA PRO A 27 -9.61 2.54 -9.88
C PRO A 27 -9.61 2.70 -11.41
N GLU A 28 -8.56 3.30 -11.96
CA GLU A 28 -8.46 3.52 -13.40
C GLU A 28 -8.15 2.23 -14.17
N ILE A 29 -7.28 1.36 -13.64
CA ILE A 29 -7.00 0.04 -14.22
C ILE A 29 -8.27 -0.82 -14.26
N PHE A 30 -9.03 -0.82 -13.16
CA PHE A 30 -10.32 -1.50 -13.03
C PHE A 30 -11.30 -1.05 -14.13
N ARG A 31 -11.45 0.26 -14.34
CA ARG A 31 -12.32 0.84 -15.38
C ARG A 31 -11.83 0.57 -16.79
N GLN A 32 -10.52 0.69 -17.03
CA GLN A 32 -9.96 0.52 -18.37
C GLN A 32 -10.03 -0.93 -18.86
N PHE A 33 -9.86 -1.90 -17.97
CA PHE A 33 -9.87 -3.31 -18.33
C PHE A 33 -11.23 -4.00 -18.13
N ASP A 34 -12.24 -3.29 -17.63
CA ASP A 34 -13.59 -3.82 -17.38
C ASP A 34 -13.55 -5.12 -16.56
N THR A 35 -12.82 -5.08 -15.44
CA THR A 35 -12.57 -6.23 -14.55
C THR A 35 -13.21 -6.00 -13.19
N GLY A 36 -13.37 -7.02 -12.35
CA GLY A 36 -13.88 -6.83 -10.97
C GLY A 36 -12.84 -6.26 -9.97
N ILE A 37 -13.30 -5.69 -8.85
CA ILE A 37 -12.41 -5.21 -7.76
C ILE A 37 -11.50 -6.33 -7.24
N THR A 38 -12.04 -7.55 -7.12
CA THR A 38 -11.27 -8.73 -6.68
C THR A 38 -10.14 -9.06 -7.66
N GLU A 39 -10.36 -8.87 -8.95
CA GLU A 39 -9.37 -9.15 -9.99
C GLU A 39 -8.30 -8.07 -10.03
N VAL A 40 -8.68 -6.79 -9.98
CA VAL A 40 -7.71 -5.69 -9.97
C VAL A 40 -6.83 -5.70 -8.71
N ALA A 41 -7.34 -6.17 -7.58
CA ALA A 41 -6.55 -6.33 -6.35
C ALA A 41 -5.34 -7.25 -6.55
N TRP A 42 -5.39 -8.19 -7.52
CA TRP A 42 -4.25 -9.04 -7.84
C TRP A 42 -3.03 -8.27 -8.34
N VAL A 43 -3.19 -7.06 -8.87
CA VAL A 43 -2.07 -6.17 -9.26
C VAL A 43 -1.19 -5.84 -8.06
N LEU A 44 -1.78 -5.68 -6.87
CA LEU A 44 -1.05 -5.54 -5.61
C LEU A 44 -0.63 -6.91 -5.06
N ILE A 45 -1.53 -7.89 -5.04
CA ILE A 45 -1.28 -9.18 -4.40
C ILE A 45 -0.10 -9.90 -5.06
N ILE A 46 -0.02 -9.96 -6.39
CA ILE A 46 1.05 -10.71 -7.07
C ILE A 46 2.44 -10.12 -6.80
N PHE A 47 2.56 -8.79 -6.81
CA PHE A 47 3.82 -8.11 -6.52
C PHE A 47 4.29 -8.40 -5.09
N ASN A 48 3.39 -8.24 -4.12
CA ASN A 48 3.69 -8.51 -2.72
C ASN A 48 3.96 -10.01 -2.47
N LEU A 49 3.24 -10.91 -3.14
CA LEU A 49 3.44 -12.36 -3.03
C LEU A 49 4.82 -12.77 -3.53
N VAL A 50 5.24 -12.26 -4.68
CA VAL A 50 6.57 -12.57 -5.22
C VAL A 50 7.67 -11.98 -4.32
N LEU A 51 7.52 -10.76 -3.81
CA LEU A 51 8.44 -10.22 -2.79
C LEU A 51 8.48 -11.11 -1.54
N ALA A 52 7.32 -11.57 -1.07
CA ALA A 52 7.20 -12.42 0.10
C ALA A 52 7.97 -13.73 -0.06
N LEU A 53 7.88 -14.34 -1.24
CA LEU A 53 8.50 -15.62 -1.56
C LEU A 53 9.99 -15.51 -1.90
N LEU A 54 10.40 -14.41 -2.57
CA LEU A 54 11.74 -14.29 -3.14
C LEU A 54 12.71 -13.44 -2.34
N ALA A 55 12.29 -12.69 -1.30
CA ALA A 55 13.23 -11.88 -0.52
C ALA A 55 14.34 -12.72 0.14
N VAL A 56 14.00 -13.81 0.83
CA VAL A 56 15.02 -14.68 1.45
C VAL A 56 15.91 -15.39 0.39
N PRO A 57 15.36 -16.00 -0.68
CA PRO A 57 16.18 -16.49 -1.79
C PRO A 57 17.09 -15.42 -2.41
N GLY A 58 16.57 -14.21 -2.59
CA GLY A 58 17.30 -13.05 -3.12
C GLY A 58 18.48 -12.66 -2.24
N ALA A 59 18.30 -12.62 -0.92
CA ALA A 59 19.39 -12.36 0.02
C ALA A 59 20.50 -13.43 -0.07
N ARG A 60 20.12 -14.71 -0.19
CA ARG A 60 21.09 -15.81 -0.38
C ARG A 60 21.81 -15.72 -1.71
N ALA A 61 21.10 -15.38 -2.78
CA ALA A 61 21.69 -15.17 -4.10
C ALA A 61 22.69 -14.01 -4.08
N ALA A 62 22.34 -12.89 -3.44
CA ALA A 62 23.21 -11.73 -3.29
C ALA A 62 24.54 -12.06 -2.61
N ARG A 63 24.50 -12.81 -1.51
CA ARG A 63 25.73 -13.24 -0.82
C ARG A 63 26.56 -14.20 -1.67
N ARG A 64 25.89 -15.15 -2.34
CA ARG A 64 26.56 -16.19 -3.14
C ARG A 64 27.23 -15.65 -4.41
N PHE A 65 26.51 -14.83 -5.17
CA PHE A 65 26.96 -14.34 -6.48
C PHE A 65 27.64 -12.97 -6.43
N GLY A 66 27.56 -12.32 -5.27
CA GLY A 66 28.14 -11.02 -4.98
C GLY A 66 27.09 -9.90 -5.03
N PRO A 67 27.03 -9.04 -3.99
CA PRO A 67 25.86 -8.19 -3.76
C PRO A 67 25.74 -7.02 -4.73
N GLY A 68 26.84 -6.47 -5.24
CA GLY A 68 26.84 -5.45 -6.30
C GLY A 68 26.27 -5.98 -7.62
N ARG A 69 26.69 -7.17 -8.05
CA ARG A 69 26.15 -7.82 -9.26
C ARG A 69 24.67 -8.16 -9.10
N SER A 70 24.31 -8.74 -7.97
CA SER A 70 22.90 -9.06 -7.69
C SER A 70 22.02 -7.81 -7.60
N ALA A 71 22.50 -6.72 -7.00
CA ALA A 71 21.76 -5.45 -6.98
C ALA A 71 21.53 -4.90 -8.39
N ALA A 72 22.55 -4.91 -9.26
CA ALA A 72 22.42 -4.42 -10.63
C ALA A 72 21.49 -5.29 -11.50
N ILE A 73 21.61 -6.61 -11.40
CA ILE A 73 20.70 -7.55 -12.09
C ILE A 73 19.28 -7.37 -11.57
N GLY A 74 19.10 -7.27 -10.26
CA GLY A 74 17.79 -7.03 -9.63
C GLY A 74 17.13 -5.76 -10.13
N LEU A 75 17.88 -4.64 -10.19
CA LEU A 75 17.37 -3.37 -10.73
C LEU A 75 17.05 -3.45 -12.23
N ALA A 76 17.86 -4.16 -13.02
CA ALA A 76 17.58 -4.35 -14.44
C ALA A 76 16.29 -5.17 -14.67
N VAL A 77 16.11 -6.25 -13.90
CA VAL A 77 14.88 -7.07 -13.93
C VAL A 77 13.68 -6.27 -13.44
N PHE A 78 13.84 -5.46 -12.39
CA PHE A 78 12.80 -4.57 -11.90
C PHE A 78 12.36 -3.57 -12.97
N ALA A 79 13.33 -2.91 -13.63
CA ALA A 79 13.06 -1.98 -14.73
C ALA A 79 12.38 -2.67 -15.92
N GLY A 80 12.81 -3.87 -16.30
CA GLY A 80 12.19 -4.67 -17.35
C GLY A 80 10.74 -5.04 -17.01
N GLY A 81 10.47 -5.51 -15.78
CA GLY A 81 9.11 -5.78 -15.32
C GLY A 81 8.23 -4.53 -15.29
N SER A 82 8.80 -3.39 -14.88
CA SER A 82 8.10 -2.09 -14.90
C SER A 82 7.75 -1.65 -16.33
N LEU A 83 8.65 -1.85 -17.29
CA LEU A 83 8.37 -1.58 -18.71
C LEU A 83 7.22 -2.47 -19.23
N VAL A 84 7.19 -3.75 -18.85
CA VAL A 84 6.07 -4.65 -19.20
C VAL A 84 4.75 -4.16 -18.61
N CYS A 85 4.74 -3.69 -17.35
CA CYS A 85 3.56 -3.10 -16.73
C CYS A 85 3.08 -1.83 -17.46
N GLY A 86 3.99 -0.92 -17.81
CA GLY A 86 3.64 0.32 -18.53
C GLY A 86 3.12 0.07 -19.94
N LEU A 87 3.55 -1.00 -20.60
CA LEU A 87 3.08 -1.41 -21.92
C LEU A 87 1.88 -2.38 -21.87
N ALA A 88 1.34 -2.67 -20.69
CA ALA A 88 0.29 -3.66 -20.55
C ALA A 88 -1.04 -3.19 -21.18
N THR A 89 -1.56 -3.98 -22.10
CA THR A 89 -2.86 -3.76 -22.77
C THR A 89 -3.99 -4.59 -22.14
N GLY A 90 -3.74 -5.21 -21.00
CA GLY A 90 -4.71 -6.03 -20.27
C GLY A 90 -4.15 -6.54 -18.94
N LEU A 91 -5.02 -7.16 -18.14
CA LEU A 91 -4.66 -7.60 -16.79
C LEU A 91 -3.58 -8.69 -16.78
N GLY A 92 -3.62 -9.67 -17.69
CA GLY A 92 -2.62 -10.75 -17.75
C GLY A 92 -1.17 -10.28 -17.93
N PRO A 93 -0.86 -9.47 -18.97
CA PRO A 93 0.45 -8.85 -19.13
C PRO A 93 0.86 -7.98 -17.94
N LEU A 94 -0.09 -7.22 -17.36
CA LEU A 94 0.17 -6.41 -16.17
C LEU A 94 0.60 -7.28 -15.00
N LEU A 95 -0.15 -8.32 -14.65
CA LEU A 95 0.19 -9.24 -13.56
C LEU A 95 1.54 -9.93 -13.78
N THR A 96 1.85 -10.31 -15.02
CA THR A 96 3.14 -10.88 -15.40
C THR A 96 4.29 -9.88 -15.18
N GLY A 97 4.11 -8.64 -15.64
CA GLY A 97 5.06 -7.55 -15.41
C GLY A 97 5.29 -7.31 -13.92
N ARG A 98 4.22 -7.28 -13.11
CA ARG A 98 4.28 -7.12 -11.64
C ARG A 98 5.06 -8.24 -10.97
N ALA A 99 4.87 -9.49 -11.40
CA ALA A 99 5.63 -10.63 -10.89
C ALA A 99 7.13 -10.51 -11.21
N VAL A 100 7.48 -10.17 -12.46
CA VAL A 100 8.88 -9.96 -12.88
C VAL A 100 9.51 -8.79 -12.11
N GLN A 101 8.77 -7.68 -11.99
CA GLN A 101 9.18 -6.48 -11.28
C GLN A 101 9.50 -6.82 -9.82
N ALA A 102 8.61 -7.50 -9.12
CA ALA A 102 8.81 -7.94 -7.73
C ALA A 102 10.01 -8.89 -7.57
N ALA A 103 10.22 -9.80 -8.52
CA ALA A 103 11.37 -10.72 -8.47
C ALA A 103 12.71 -9.95 -8.52
N GLY A 104 12.82 -8.97 -9.42
CA GLY A 104 13.98 -8.07 -9.47
C GLY A 104 14.12 -7.22 -8.20
N GLY A 105 13.00 -6.70 -7.70
CA GLY A 105 12.94 -5.89 -6.47
C GLY A 105 13.40 -6.64 -5.22
N ALA A 106 13.01 -7.92 -5.06
CA ALA A 106 13.43 -8.77 -3.95
C ALA A 106 14.96 -8.90 -3.88
N VAL A 107 15.59 -9.16 -5.02
CA VAL A 107 17.05 -9.28 -5.13
C VAL A 107 17.71 -7.91 -4.88
N ALA A 108 17.19 -6.84 -5.49
CA ALA A 108 17.76 -5.50 -5.35
C ALA A 108 17.73 -4.99 -3.90
N ILE A 109 16.59 -5.09 -3.20
CA ILE A 109 16.45 -4.59 -1.82
C ILE A 109 17.38 -5.35 -0.87
N THR A 110 17.47 -6.67 -1.00
CA THR A 110 18.26 -7.51 -0.08
C THR A 110 19.76 -7.38 -0.34
N ALA A 111 20.15 -7.27 -1.61
CA ALA A 111 21.53 -6.96 -1.99
C ALA A 111 21.94 -5.55 -1.52
N ALA A 112 21.04 -4.57 -1.60
CA ALA A 112 21.32 -3.21 -1.12
C ALA A 112 21.61 -3.16 0.38
N LEU A 113 20.92 -3.97 1.20
CA LEU A 113 21.22 -4.06 2.63
C LEU A 113 22.64 -4.58 2.89
N GLU A 114 23.07 -5.64 2.19
CA GLU A 114 24.43 -6.18 2.29
C GLU A 114 25.49 -5.14 1.88
N LEU A 115 25.23 -4.38 0.81
CA LEU A 115 26.12 -3.31 0.36
C LEU A 115 26.16 -2.13 1.34
N LEU A 116 25.05 -1.81 1.99
CA LEU A 116 25.01 -0.76 3.01
C LEU A 116 25.84 -1.15 4.25
N VAL A 117 25.77 -2.42 4.66
CA VAL A 117 26.58 -2.95 5.78
C VAL A 117 28.07 -2.78 5.49
N SER A 118 28.52 -3.23 4.31
CA SER A 118 29.94 -3.10 3.90
C SER A 118 30.38 -1.65 3.71
N THR A 119 29.52 -0.79 3.14
CA THR A 119 29.85 0.63 2.89
C THR A 119 29.90 1.47 4.16
N LEU A 120 29.04 1.19 5.14
CA LEU A 120 28.94 1.98 6.37
C LEU A 120 29.73 1.39 7.54
N GLY A 121 30.22 0.15 7.41
CA GLY A 121 31.00 -0.54 8.45
C GLY A 121 30.25 -0.67 9.79
N SER A 122 28.92 -0.64 9.77
CA SER A 122 28.07 -0.67 10.95
C SER A 122 26.66 -1.14 10.58
N ASP A 123 26.28 -2.30 11.08
CA ASP A 123 24.97 -2.92 10.87
C ASP A 123 23.85 -1.98 11.31
N ARG A 124 24.00 -1.34 12.47
CA ARG A 124 23.02 -0.38 12.99
C ARG A 124 22.79 0.79 12.02
N ARG A 125 23.85 1.38 11.46
CA ARG A 125 23.72 2.49 10.48
C ARG A 125 23.15 2.00 9.15
N ALA A 126 23.54 0.81 8.70
CA ALA A 126 23.03 0.21 7.47
C ALA A 126 21.53 -0.10 7.57
N ILE A 127 21.10 -0.76 8.64
CA ILE A 127 19.70 -1.06 8.92
C ILE A 127 18.89 0.23 9.03
N ALA A 128 19.35 1.22 9.79
CA ALA A 128 18.66 2.51 9.91
C ALA A 128 18.51 3.22 8.56
N THR A 129 19.56 3.21 7.72
CA THR A 129 19.54 3.79 6.37
C THR A 129 18.58 3.04 5.44
N TRP A 130 18.57 1.71 5.52
CA TRP A 130 17.72 0.83 4.72
C TRP A 130 16.24 0.99 5.08
N VAL A 131 15.91 0.97 6.39
CA VAL A 131 14.55 1.21 6.89
C VAL A 131 14.09 2.62 6.55
N GLY A 132 14.93 3.63 6.76
CA GLY A 132 14.62 5.02 6.46
C GLY A 132 14.35 5.25 4.98
N ALA A 133 15.17 4.67 4.09
CA ALA A 133 14.96 4.72 2.65
C ALA A 133 13.61 4.10 2.25
N GLY A 134 13.27 2.95 2.82
CA GLY A 134 11.97 2.31 2.58
C GLY A 134 10.79 3.13 3.07
N ALA A 135 10.90 3.75 4.25
CA ALA A 135 9.85 4.61 4.79
C ALA A 135 9.64 5.87 3.93
N ILE A 136 10.71 6.49 3.45
CA ILE A 136 10.64 7.65 2.53
C ILE A 136 10.01 7.22 1.20
N GLY A 137 10.44 6.10 0.63
CA GLY A 137 9.86 5.57 -0.61
C GLY A 137 8.35 5.35 -0.49
N ALA A 138 7.91 4.63 0.54
CA ALA A 138 6.49 4.39 0.80
C ALA A 138 5.70 5.68 1.07
N ALA A 139 6.35 6.73 1.58
CA ALA A 139 5.71 8.01 1.85
C ALA A 139 5.49 8.88 0.61
N VAL A 140 6.41 8.79 -0.37
CA VAL A 140 6.31 9.53 -1.63
C VAL A 140 5.26 8.92 -2.56
N GLY A 141 5.02 7.60 -2.45
CA GLY A 141 4.17 6.85 -3.35
C GLY A 141 2.76 7.43 -3.56
N PRO A 142 1.94 7.64 -2.53
CA PRO A 142 0.56 8.13 -2.72
C PRO A 142 0.49 9.46 -3.45
N GLY A 143 1.28 10.45 -3.03
CA GLY A 143 1.32 11.78 -3.64
C GLY A 143 1.75 11.74 -5.10
N LEU A 144 2.83 11.02 -5.42
CA LEU A 144 3.31 10.88 -6.79
C LEU A 144 2.33 10.05 -7.65
N GLY A 145 1.71 9.02 -7.08
CA GLY A 145 0.78 8.13 -7.75
C GLY A 145 -0.49 8.84 -8.19
N GLY A 146 -1.09 9.67 -7.32
CA GLY A 146 -2.26 10.47 -7.70
C GLY A 146 -1.96 11.44 -8.84
N VAL A 147 -0.86 12.20 -8.73
CA VAL A 147 -0.44 13.17 -9.75
C VAL A 147 -0.19 12.50 -11.11
N LEU A 148 0.55 11.39 -11.13
CA LEU A 148 0.87 10.68 -12.37
C LEU A 148 -0.36 10.02 -13.01
N THR A 149 -1.21 9.41 -12.18
CA THR A 149 -2.45 8.75 -12.64
C THR A 149 -3.38 9.77 -13.29
N GLU A 150 -3.64 10.89 -12.61
CA GLU A 150 -4.60 11.89 -13.10
C GLU A 150 -4.10 12.74 -14.27
N LEU A 151 -2.84 13.21 -14.23
CA LEU A 151 -2.34 14.17 -15.23
C LEU A 151 -1.75 13.52 -16.49
N VAL A 152 -1.35 12.26 -16.41
CA VAL A 152 -0.67 11.57 -17.50
C VAL A 152 -1.44 10.31 -17.87
N SER A 153 -1.34 9.31 -17.01
CA SER A 153 -2.07 8.04 -17.07
C SER A 153 -1.55 7.11 -15.98
N TRP A 154 -2.29 6.07 -15.62
CA TRP A 154 -1.77 5.07 -14.68
C TRP A 154 -0.51 4.35 -15.18
N GLN A 155 -0.31 4.15 -16.49
CA GLN A 155 0.90 3.47 -17.03
C GLN A 155 2.17 4.25 -16.70
N SER A 156 2.07 5.59 -16.57
CA SER A 156 3.20 6.46 -16.28
C SER A 156 3.88 6.15 -14.94
N ILE A 157 3.14 5.60 -13.95
CA ILE A 157 3.70 5.17 -12.66
C ILE A 157 4.73 4.05 -12.82
N PHE A 158 4.65 3.27 -13.90
CA PHE A 158 5.62 2.22 -14.22
C PHE A 158 6.74 2.78 -15.10
N PHE A 159 6.41 3.58 -16.12
CA PHE A 159 7.43 4.18 -16.98
C PHE A 159 8.43 5.04 -16.23
N ILE A 160 8.00 5.82 -15.24
CA ILE A 160 8.89 6.68 -14.45
C ILE A 160 9.91 5.89 -13.61
N GLN A 161 9.59 4.64 -13.25
CA GLN A 161 10.46 3.81 -12.43
C GLN A 161 11.66 3.27 -13.22
N VAL A 162 11.52 3.12 -14.54
CA VAL A 162 12.59 2.65 -15.44
C VAL A 162 13.83 3.57 -15.41
N PRO A 163 13.72 4.89 -15.69
CA PRO A 163 14.87 5.78 -15.61
C PRO A 163 15.41 5.90 -14.18
N VAL A 164 14.55 5.87 -13.15
CA VAL A 164 15.00 5.93 -11.75
C VAL A 164 15.80 4.68 -11.37
N ALA A 165 15.38 3.49 -11.81
CA ALA A 165 16.11 2.24 -11.60
C ALA A 165 17.48 2.25 -12.30
N ILE A 166 17.53 2.75 -13.54
CA ILE A 166 18.77 2.89 -14.30
C ILE A 166 19.74 3.84 -13.57
N LEU A 167 19.25 5.01 -13.16
CA LEU A 167 20.05 6.01 -12.44
C LEU A 167 20.57 5.46 -11.09
N ALA A 168 19.75 4.71 -10.35
CA ALA A 168 20.18 4.04 -9.12
C ALA A 168 21.23 2.93 -9.38
N GLY A 169 21.21 2.32 -10.57
CA GLY A 169 22.16 1.28 -10.98
C GLY A 169 23.53 1.80 -11.40
N VAL A 170 23.65 3.04 -11.88
CA VAL A 170 24.93 3.60 -12.38
C VAL A 170 26.08 3.48 -11.38
N PRO A 171 25.92 3.83 -10.09
CA PRO A 171 27.01 3.76 -9.11
C PRO A 171 27.40 2.31 -8.74
N LEU A 172 26.55 1.32 -9.04
CA LEU A 172 26.85 -0.09 -8.76
C LEU A 172 27.98 -0.64 -9.65
N ARG A 173 28.24 -0.02 -10.81
CA ARG A 173 29.36 -0.37 -11.70
C ARG A 173 30.69 -0.44 -10.94
N GLU A 174 30.99 0.57 -10.15
CA GLU A 174 32.26 0.67 -9.42
C GLU A 174 32.34 -0.39 -8.33
N ILE A 175 31.22 -0.59 -7.61
CA ILE A 175 31.07 -1.63 -6.59
C ILE A 175 31.31 -3.02 -7.20
N ILE A 176 30.76 -3.30 -8.38
CA ILE A 176 30.93 -4.57 -9.09
C ILE A 176 32.40 -4.80 -9.45
N VAL A 177 33.14 -3.77 -9.88
CA VAL A 177 34.56 -3.88 -10.21
C VAL A 177 35.39 -4.22 -8.97
N GLU A 178 35.12 -3.56 -7.85
CA GLU A 178 35.77 -3.86 -6.56
C GLU A 178 35.42 -5.28 -6.07
N GLU A 179 34.14 -5.64 -6.12
CA GLU A 179 33.64 -6.96 -5.77
C GLU A 179 34.30 -8.07 -6.61
N THR A 180 34.46 -7.86 -7.92
CA THR A 180 35.10 -8.84 -8.80
C THR A 180 36.55 -9.12 -8.43
N ARG A 181 37.23 -8.16 -7.78
CA ARG A 181 38.63 -8.29 -7.37
C ARG A 181 38.79 -8.96 -6.01
N GLU A 182 37.86 -8.70 -5.07
CA GLU A 182 38.09 -8.96 -3.65
C GLU A 182 36.99 -9.77 -2.96
N TRP A 183 35.82 -9.98 -3.59
CA TRP A 183 34.69 -10.64 -2.93
C TRP A 183 34.97 -12.10 -2.64
N LYS A 184 35.05 -12.41 -1.36
CA LYS A 184 34.99 -13.76 -0.82
C LYS A 184 33.72 -13.86 -0.01
N LEU A 185 32.96 -14.93 -0.24
CA LEU A 185 31.80 -15.24 0.62
C LEU A 185 32.29 -15.21 2.08
N PRO A 186 31.71 -14.37 2.95
CA PRO A 186 32.12 -14.33 4.36
C PRO A 186 32.04 -15.74 4.94
N ALA A 187 33.11 -16.18 5.62
CA ALA A 187 33.11 -17.49 6.26
C ALA A 187 31.97 -17.52 7.29
N ALA A 188 31.14 -18.56 7.24
CA ALA A 188 30.11 -18.77 8.24
C ALA A 188 30.79 -18.96 9.62
N PRO A 189 30.33 -18.28 10.68
CA PRO A 189 30.77 -18.52 12.05
C PRO A 189 30.74 -20.01 12.41
N ALA A 190 31.67 -20.45 13.28
CA ALA A 190 31.82 -21.86 13.64
C ALA A 190 30.60 -22.46 14.39
N ASP A 191 29.66 -21.63 14.82
CA ASP A 191 28.42 -21.92 15.54
C ASP A 191 27.14 -21.86 14.66
N ALA A 192 27.31 -21.89 13.33
CA ALA A 192 26.28 -21.76 12.28
C ALA A 192 25.02 -22.68 12.34
N HIS A 193 24.89 -23.58 13.32
CA HIS A 193 23.70 -24.44 13.46
C HIS A 193 22.42 -23.67 13.89
N VAL A 194 22.54 -22.40 14.30
CA VAL A 194 21.42 -21.52 14.71
C VAL A 194 21.20 -20.33 13.75
N GLU A 195 22.13 -20.08 12.82
CA GLU A 195 22.18 -18.85 12.01
C GLU A 195 21.25 -18.90 10.79
N GLY A 196 20.45 -17.84 10.61
CA GLY A 196 19.46 -17.71 9.52
C GLY A 196 18.01 -18.03 9.88
N ARG A 197 17.73 -18.43 11.13
CA ARG A 197 16.35 -18.60 11.63
C ARG A 197 15.71 -17.24 11.94
N PRO A 198 14.49 -16.96 11.43
CA PRO A 198 13.83 -15.68 11.66
C PRO A 198 13.51 -15.47 13.15
N HIS A 199 13.49 -14.22 13.60
CA HIS A 199 12.92 -13.88 14.90
C HIS A 199 11.40 -14.00 14.80
N LEU A 200 10.89 -15.21 15.06
CA LEU A 200 9.51 -15.56 14.72
C LEU A 200 8.47 -14.61 15.35
N PRO A 201 8.55 -14.23 16.65
CA PRO A 201 7.60 -13.29 17.23
C PRO A 201 7.58 -11.93 16.53
N ALA A 202 8.76 -11.34 16.25
CA ALA A 202 8.83 -10.04 15.59
C ALA A 202 8.31 -10.11 14.14
N ASN A 203 8.64 -11.17 13.40
CA ASN A 203 8.21 -11.33 12.02
C ASN A 203 6.71 -11.63 11.92
N ILE A 204 6.13 -12.43 12.83
CA ILE A 204 4.67 -12.63 12.89
C ILE A 204 3.96 -11.31 13.22
N ALA A 205 4.47 -10.55 14.19
CA ALA A 205 3.93 -9.24 14.52
C ALA A 205 4.00 -8.27 13.31
N LEU A 206 5.12 -8.26 12.59
CA LEU A 206 5.29 -7.47 11.36
C LEU A 206 4.31 -7.89 10.27
N ALA A 207 4.05 -9.18 10.10
CA ALA A 207 3.08 -9.67 9.13
C ALA A 207 1.66 -9.19 9.48
N LEU A 208 1.23 -9.34 10.74
CA LEU A 208 -0.09 -8.89 11.20
C LEU A 208 -0.27 -7.37 11.07
N VAL A 209 0.74 -6.60 11.47
CA VAL A 209 0.76 -5.14 11.30
C VAL A 209 0.73 -4.76 9.82
N SER A 210 1.46 -5.47 8.96
CA SER A 210 1.46 -5.21 7.51
C SER A 210 0.13 -5.55 6.86
N ALA A 211 -0.58 -6.58 7.33
CA ALA A 211 -1.96 -6.88 6.91
C ALA A 211 -2.90 -5.70 7.24
N ALA A 212 -2.78 -5.13 8.44
CA ALA A 212 -3.55 -3.96 8.86
C ALA A 212 -3.24 -2.70 8.03
N ILE A 213 -1.97 -2.46 7.69
CA ILE A 213 -1.55 -1.27 6.90
C ILE A 213 -1.96 -1.38 5.44
N ALA A 214 -1.76 -2.56 4.84
CA ALA A 214 -2.16 -2.81 3.45
C ALA A 214 -3.65 -2.57 3.26
N ALA A 215 -4.45 -3.05 4.21
CA ALA A 215 -5.87 -2.73 4.31
C ALA A 215 -6.11 -1.23 4.36
N THR A 216 -5.37 -0.51 5.20
CA THR A 216 -5.55 0.93 5.38
C THR A 216 -5.37 1.69 4.07
N LEU A 217 -4.22 1.50 3.40
CA LEU A 217 -3.87 2.25 2.19
C LEU A 217 -4.75 1.86 1.00
N PHE A 218 -5.07 0.57 0.86
CA PHE A 218 -5.95 0.10 -0.22
C PHE A 218 -7.40 0.56 -0.02
N LEU A 219 -7.98 0.32 1.15
CA LEU A 219 -9.38 0.62 1.44
C LEU A 219 -9.66 2.12 1.48
N ILE A 220 -8.74 2.92 2.04
CA ILE A 220 -8.95 4.38 2.08
C ILE A 220 -8.93 4.98 0.67
N VAL A 221 -8.04 4.51 -0.21
CA VAL A 221 -7.97 4.99 -1.59
C VAL A 221 -9.25 4.61 -2.35
N LEU A 222 -9.70 3.36 -2.24
CA LEU A 222 -10.96 2.95 -2.84
C LEU A 222 -12.16 3.71 -2.26
N LEU A 223 -12.22 3.92 -0.94
CA LEU A 223 -13.28 4.71 -0.32
C LEU A 223 -13.32 6.14 -0.86
N LEU A 224 -12.16 6.78 -1.01
CA LEU A 224 -12.09 8.15 -1.49
C LEU A 224 -12.44 8.27 -2.97
N ILE A 225 -11.89 7.38 -3.82
CA ILE A 225 -12.08 7.46 -5.28
C ILE A 225 -13.39 6.80 -5.72
N GLU A 226 -13.62 5.54 -5.36
CA GLU A 226 -14.83 4.82 -5.76
C GLU A 226 -16.00 5.11 -4.83
N GLY A 227 -15.77 5.32 -3.54
CA GLY A 227 -16.85 5.57 -2.57
C GLY A 227 -17.35 7.02 -2.54
N TRP A 228 -16.43 7.98 -2.56
CA TRP A 228 -16.74 9.42 -2.42
C TRP A 228 -16.56 10.20 -3.72
N LEU A 229 -16.21 9.53 -4.81
CA LEU A 229 -16.02 10.10 -6.15
C LEU A 229 -14.98 11.23 -6.19
N LEU A 230 -13.94 11.15 -5.36
CA LEU A 230 -12.81 12.08 -5.44
C LEU A 230 -11.90 11.74 -6.63
N THR A 231 -11.24 12.77 -7.16
CA THR A 231 -10.19 12.62 -8.15
C THR A 231 -8.95 11.93 -7.54
N PRO A 232 -8.10 11.27 -8.36
CA PRO A 232 -6.88 10.63 -7.84
C PRO A 232 -5.92 11.57 -7.10
N ILE A 233 -5.81 12.84 -7.50
CA ILE A 233 -5.00 13.86 -6.82
C ILE A 233 -5.61 14.24 -5.47
N GLU A 234 -6.93 14.47 -5.40
CA GLU A 234 -7.61 14.76 -4.13
C GLU A 234 -7.45 13.60 -3.15
N ALA A 235 -7.67 12.37 -3.61
CA ALA A 235 -7.46 11.18 -2.81
C ALA A 235 -5.99 11.06 -2.35
N ALA A 236 -5.03 11.30 -3.24
CA ALA A 236 -3.61 11.28 -2.90
C ALA A 236 -3.23 12.32 -1.83
N LEU A 237 -3.77 13.54 -1.90
CA LEU A 237 -3.56 14.57 -0.89
C LEU A 237 -4.08 14.13 0.48
N VAL A 238 -5.27 13.53 0.52
CA VAL A 238 -5.87 13.03 1.77
C VAL A 238 -5.08 11.85 2.34
N VAL A 239 -4.68 10.90 1.51
CA VAL A 239 -3.97 9.67 1.94
C VAL A 239 -2.52 9.94 2.34
N THR A 240 -1.90 10.99 1.81
CA THR A 240 -0.53 11.40 2.16
C THR A 240 -0.39 11.82 3.64
N VAL A 241 -1.50 12.11 4.33
CA VAL A 241 -1.50 12.39 5.77
C VAL A 241 -0.88 11.25 6.58
N LEU A 242 -1.23 10.00 6.28
CA LEU A 242 -0.73 8.82 7.00
C LEU A 242 0.80 8.68 6.92
N PRO A 243 1.44 8.64 5.72
CA PRO A 243 2.89 8.52 5.64
C PRO A 243 3.63 9.75 6.19
N VAL A 244 3.10 10.96 6.03
CA VAL A 244 3.69 12.17 6.64
C VAL A 244 3.66 12.07 8.17
N ALA A 245 2.54 11.65 8.74
CA ALA A 245 2.42 11.39 10.17
C ALA A 245 3.35 10.27 10.64
N ALA A 246 3.59 9.23 9.82
CA ALA A 246 4.55 8.19 10.13
C ALA A 246 5.99 8.70 10.15
N LEU A 247 6.39 9.49 9.15
CA LEU A 247 7.71 10.12 9.13
C LEU A 247 7.90 11.07 10.32
N ALA A 248 6.89 11.87 10.67
CA ALA A 248 6.93 12.74 11.84
C ALA A 248 6.99 11.93 13.16
N GLY A 249 6.20 10.86 13.25
CA GLY A 249 6.09 9.96 14.39
C GLY A 249 7.38 9.20 14.72
N SER A 250 8.24 8.97 13.72
CA SER A 250 9.53 8.31 13.91
C SER A 250 10.42 9.02 14.96
N ARG A 251 10.29 10.34 15.10
CA ARG A 251 11.01 11.12 16.13
C ARG A 251 10.52 10.83 17.54
N LEU A 252 9.23 10.55 17.73
CA LEU A 252 8.68 10.21 19.05
C LEU A 252 9.19 8.85 19.53
N GLY A 253 9.37 7.89 18.62
CA GLY A 253 9.85 6.55 18.95
C GLY A 253 11.25 6.53 19.57
N SER A 254 12.07 7.56 19.31
CA SER A 254 13.40 7.70 19.94
C SER A 254 13.35 8.00 21.44
N ARG A 255 12.21 8.47 21.96
CA ARG A 255 12.03 8.81 23.39
C ARG A 255 11.57 7.64 24.24
N VAL A 256 11.10 6.54 23.62
CA VAL A 256 10.63 5.35 24.32
C VAL A 256 11.72 4.30 24.25
N GLU A 257 12.43 4.10 25.36
CA GLU A 257 13.58 3.18 25.42
C GLU A 257 13.16 1.71 25.28
N SER A 258 11.98 1.34 25.77
CA SER A 258 11.50 -0.03 25.67
C SER A 258 10.93 -0.35 24.28
N GLU A 259 11.64 -1.19 23.52
CA GLU A 259 11.19 -1.68 22.21
C GLU A 259 9.80 -2.30 22.25
N ARG A 260 9.53 -3.12 23.27
CA ARG A 260 8.25 -3.81 23.44
C ARG A 260 7.11 -2.84 23.72
N LEU A 261 7.32 -1.86 24.60
CA LEU A 261 6.32 -0.83 24.88
C LEU A 261 6.06 0.01 23.62
N ARG A 262 7.13 0.40 22.92
CA ARG A 262 7.03 1.14 21.66
C ARG A 262 6.25 0.37 20.59
N ALA A 263 6.52 -0.93 20.43
CA ALA A 263 5.80 -1.80 19.52
C ALA A 263 4.31 -1.93 19.90
N ALA A 264 4.01 -2.18 21.19
CA ALA A 264 2.65 -2.33 21.67
C ALA A 264 1.84 -1.03 21.56
N SER A 265 2.40 0.10 21.98
CA SER A 265 1.77 1.41 21.81
C SER A 265 1.53 1.73 20.33
N GLY A 266 2.50 1.43 19.46
CA GLY A 266 2.34 1.60 18.01
C GLY A 266 1.19 0.77 17.43
N ALA A 267 1.10 -0.51 17.81
CA ALA A 267 0.03 -1.41 17.38
C ALA A 267 -1.37 -0.95 17.88
N ILE A 268 -1.46 -0.44 19.11
CA ILE A 268 -2.70 0.11 19.68
C ILE A 268 -3.12 1.39 18.95
N LEU A 269 -2.19 2.32 18.69
CA LEU A 269 -2.50 3.55 17.97
C LEU A 269 -2.92 3.26 16.52
N LEU A 270 -2.24 2.32 15.85
CA LEU A 270 -2.63 1.86 14.51
C LEU A 270 -4.03 1.25 14.51
N ALA A 271 -4.35 0.38 15.47
CA ALA A 271 -5.68 -0.19 15.64
C ALA A 271 -6.74 0.88 15.91
N GLY A 272 -6.43 1.86 16.78
CA GLY A 272 -7.34 2.96 17.09
C GLY A 272 -7.62 3.86 15.88
N GLY A 273 -6.59 4.18 15.08
CA GLY A 273 -6.74 4.94 13.84
C GLY A 273 -7.59 4.19 12.81
N LEU A 274 -7.34 2.88 12.65
CA LEU A 274 -8.14 2.01 11.78
C LEU A 274 -9.60 1.90 12.23
N ALA A 275 -9.84 1.68 13.53
CA ALA A 275 -11.18 1.61 14.06
C ALA A 275 -11.93 2.93 13.89
N ALA A 276 -11.25 4.07 14.08
CA ALA A 276 -11.85 5.38 13.87
C ALA A 276 -12.19 5.65 12.39
N LEU A 277 -11.39 5.15 11.44
CA LEU A 277 -11.75 5.16 10.00
C LEU A 277 -12.96 4.27 9.71
N GLY A 278 -13.08 3.13 10.40
CA GLY A 278 -14.24 2.24 10.27
C GLY A 278 -15.52 2.78 10.90
N LEU A 279 -15.44 3.78 11.78
CA LEU A 279 -16.58 4.34 12.53
C LEU A 279 -16.90 5.78 12.11
N LEU A 280 -16.60 6.16 10.87
CA LEU A 280 -16.91 7.49 10.35
C LEU A 280 -18.44 7.70 10.31
N PRO A 281 -18.96 8.80 10.90
CA PRO A 281 -20.40 9.06 10.93
C PRO A 281 -20.96 9.57 9.59
N ARG A 282 -20.10 10.12 8.72
CA ARG A 282 -20.46 10.68 7.42
C ARG A 282 -19.22 10.85 6.52
N ALA A 283 -19.45 11.00 5.23
CA ALA A 283 -18.41 11.32 4.26
C ALA A 283 -17.87 12.74 4.49
N SER A 284 -16.65 12.85 5.03
CA SER A 284 -16.00 14.14 5.30
C SER A 284 -14.50 13.99 5.42
N ILE A 285 -13.75 14.68 4.55
CA ILE A 285 -12.28 14.68 4.56
C ILE A 285 -11.72 15.05 5.94
N ALA A 286 -12.33 16.04 6.62
CA ALA A 286 -11.90 16.48 7.94
C ALA A 286 -11.95 15.38 9.00
N LEU A 287 -12.89 14.43 8.89
CA LEU A 287 -13.03 13.32 9.82
C LEU A 287 -12.04 12.18 9.55
N VAL A 288 -11.47 12.12 8.34
CA VAL A 288 -10.49 11.09 7.95
C VAL A 288 -9.08 11.48 8.41
N ILE A 289 -8.77 12.76 8.55
CA ILE A 289 -7.41 13.23 8.88
C ILE A 289 -6.94 12.77 10.27
N PRO A 290 -7.66 12.99 11.39
CA PRO A 290 -7.16 12.59 12.71
C PRO A 290 -6.91 11.07 12.86
N PRO A 291 -7.80 10.18 12.37
CA PRO A 291 -7.54 8.74 12.34
C PRO A 291 -6.28 8.36 11.55
N GLN A 292 -6.02 9.01 10.41
CA GLN A 292 -4.80 8.78 9.63
C GLN A 292 -3.54 9.24 10.34
N VAL A 293 -3.58 10.37 11.05
CA VAL A 293 -2.45 10.82 11.89
C VAL A 293 -2.16 9.80 12.98
N LEU A 294 -3.20 9.32 13.65
CA LEU A 294 -3.09 8.30 14.69
C LEU A 294 -2.48 7.00 14.15
N ALA A 295 -2.99 6.53 13.00
CA ALA A 295 -2.49 5.34 12.32
C ALA A 295 -1.05 5.51 11.84
N GLY A 296 -0.70 6.67 11.27
CA GLY A 296 0.65 6.98 10.81
C GLY A 296 1.67 7.01 11.96
N VAL A 297 1.36 7.69 13.07
CA VAL A 297 2.22 7.68 14.25
C VAL A 297 2.35 6.25 14.81
N GLY A 298 1.24 5.52 14.92
CA GLY A 298 1.24 4.12 15.34
C GLY A 298 2.15 3.24 14.49
N LEU A 299 2.05 3.38 13.16
CA LEU A 299 2.88 2.72 12.17
C LEU A 299 4.38 2.99 12.40
N ALA A 300 4.76 4.24 12.61
CA ALA A 300 6.16 4.60 12.83
C ALA A 300 6.76 3.89 14.06
N LEU A 301 6.00 3.86 15.16
CA LEU A 301 6.44 3.26 16.41
C LEU A 301 6.55 1.73 16.29
N VAL A 302 5.54 1.07 15.71
CA VAL A 302 5.51 -0.39 15.62
C VAL A 302 6.51 -0.93 14.59
N LEU A 303 6.63 -0.29 13.43
CA LEU A 303 7.51 -0.78 12.36
C LEU A 303 8.98 -0.63 12.75
N SER A 304 9.34 0.52 13.33
CA SER A 304 10.71 0.74 13.80
C SER A 304 11.09 -0.27 14.90
N ALA A 305 10.24 -0.43 15.92
CA ALA A 305 10.49 -1.34 17.03
C ALA A 305 10.60 -2.81 16.58
N LEU A 306 9.67 -3.29 15.74
CA LEU A 306 9.67 -4.69 15.32
C LEU A 306 10.80 -5.00 14.33
N THR A 307 11.15 -4.05 13.46
CA THR A 307 12.29 -4.22 12.55
C THR A 307 13.60 -4.23 13.32
N GLU A 308 13.73 -3.39 14.35
CA GLU A 308 14.88 -3.40 15.26
C GLU A 308 15.00 -4.76 15.96
N ALA A 309 13.92 -5.26 16.56
CA ALA A 309 13.89 -6.57 17.22
C ALA A 309 14.13 -7.74 16.26
N ALA A 310 13.78 -7.60 14.97
CA ALA A 310 14.01 -8.64 13.97
C ALA A 310 15.46 -8.69 13.46
N LEU A 311 16.20 -7.59 13.54
CA LEU A 311 17.51 -7.43 12.88
C LEU A 311 18.69 -7.18 13.82
N HIS A 312 18.51 -6.57 15.00
CA HIS A 312 19.63 -6.20 15.87
C HIS A 312 20.36 -7.43 16.45
N GLY A 313 21.69 -7.33 16.53
CA GLY A 313 22.54 -8.34 17.18
C GLY A 313 22.62 -9.67 16.44
N ARG A 314 22.15 -9.72 15.18
CA ARG A 314 22.09 -10.95 14.38
C ARG A 314 23.14 -10.93 13.28
N SER A 315 23.91 -12.02 13.20
CA SER A 315 24.78 -12.29 12.06
C SER A 315 23.96 -12.35 10.77
N GLU A 316 24.55 -11.90 9.66
CA GLU A 316 23.91 -11.94 8.34
C GLU A 316 22.66 -11.05 8.23
N ALA A 317 22.84 -9.74 8.45
CA ALA A 317 21.77 -8.74 8.39
C ALA A 317 20.92 -8.82 7.11
N SER A 318 21.50 -9.18 5.97
CA SER A 318 20.76 -9.33 4.70
C SER A 318 19.78 -10.50 4.69
N ILE A 319 20.10 -11.65 5.29
CA ILE A 319 19.19 -12.81 5.36
C ILE A 319 18.04 -12.52 6.33
N HIS A 320 18.34 -11.90 7.46
CA HIS A 320 17.32 -11.46 8.42
C HIS A 320 16.44 -10.35 7.84
N GLY A 321 17.03 -9.41 7.07
CA GLY A 321 16.31 -8.43 6.28
C GLY A 321 15.38 -9.09 5.27
N GLY A 322 15.85 -10.13 4.58
CA GLY A 322 15.03 -10.98 3.70
C GLY A 322 13.80 -11.54 4.42
N TRP A 323 13.96 -12.10 5.63
CA TRP A 323 12.83 -12.59 6.42
C TRP A 323 11.85 -11.48 6.81
N THR A 324 12.36 -10.31 7.20
CA THR A 324 11.53 -9.14 7.53
C THR A 324 10.72 -8.65 6.34
N ILE A 325 11.33 -8.55 5.16
CA ILE A 325 10.62 -8.23 3.91
C ILE A 325 9.57 -9.31 3.65
N SER A 326 9.96 -10.59 3.70
CA SER A 326 9.05 -11.71 3.45
C SER A 326 7.81 -11.66 4.34
N ALA A 327 8.00 -11.47 5.64
CA ALA A 327 6.91 -11.42 6.61
C ALA A 327 5.98 -10.23 6.38
N ARG A 328 6.54 -9.04 6.11
CA ARG A 328 5.74 -7.84 5.82
C ARG A 328 4.85 -8.05 4.61
N HIS A 329 5.43 -8.47 3.49
CA HIS A 329 4.67 -8.64 2.25
C HIS A 329 3.72 -9.84 2.29
N ALA A 330 4.06 -10.92 3.01
CA ALA A 330 3.10 -12.01 3.28
C ALA A 330 1.89 -11.50 4.05
N GLY A 331 2.10 -10.63 5.05
CA GLY A 331 1.05 -9.92 5.77
C GLY A 331 0.14 -9.11 4.84
N VAL A 332 0.74 -8.31 3.95
CA VAL A 332 0.00 -7.54 2.93
C VAL A 332 -0.89 -8.44 2.08
N VAL A 333 -0.35 -9.55 1.55
CA VAL A 333 -1.09 -10.52 0.73
C VAL A 333 -2.27 -11.10 1.51
N VAL A 334 -2.03 -11.60 2.73
CA VAL A 334 -3.09 -12.20 3.56
C VAL A 334 -4.18 -11.16 3.88
N GLY A 335 -3.79 -9.93 4.23
CA GLY A 335 -4.72 -8.84 4.47
C GLY A 335 -5.62 -8.56 3.26
N LEU A 336 -5.02 -8.39 2.08
CA LEU A 336 -5.77 -8.13 0.84
C LEU A 336 -6.67 -9.32 0.45
N LEU A 337 -6.21 -10.56 0.57
CA LEU A 337 -7.00 -11.75 0.23
C LEU A 337 -8.21 -11.95 1.15
N ILE A 338 -8.12 -11.53 2.41
CA ILE A 338 -9.24 -11.60 3.36
C ILE A 338 -10.21 -10.44 3.14
N LEU A 339 -9.68 -9.22 3.02
CA LEU A 339 -10.49 -8.01 3.04
C LEU A 339 -11.18 -7.73 1.72
N THR A 340 -10.56 -8.03 0.58
CA THR A 340 -11.13 -7.70 -0.73
C THR A 340 -12.49 -8.38 -0.93
N PRO A 341 -12.65 -9.71 -0.71
CA PRO A 341 -13.95 -10.35 -0.87
C PRO A 341 -15.01 -9.86 0.14
N ILE A 342 -14.60 -9.57 1.37
CA ILE A 342 -15.49 -9.03 2.41
C ILE A 342 -16.03 -7.67 1.96
N PHE A 343 -15.13 -6.80 1.51
CA PHE A 343 -15.46 -5.48 1.00
C PHE A 343 -16.40 -5.57 -0.21
N THR A 344 -16.08 -6.36 -1.23
CA THR A 344 -16.91 -6.49 -2.44
C THR A 344 -18.33 -6.93 -2.09
N ASN A 345 -18.48 -7.98 -1.26
CA ASN A 345 -19.81 -8.43 -0.83
C ASN A 345 -20.56 -7.40 0.05
N GLN A 346 -19.86 -6.54 0.79
CA GLN A 346 -20.49 -5.45 1.53
C GLN A 346 -20.94 -4.31 0.60
N LEU A 347 -20.15 -4.00 -0.42
CA LEU A 347 -20.47 -2.98 -1.40
C LEU A 347 -21.74 -3.36 -2.19
N GLU A 348 -21.83 -4.60 -2.65
CA GLU A 348 -23.03 -5.12 -3.35
C GLU A 348 -24.31 -4.99 -2.50
N ARG A 349 -24.24 -5.34 -1.21
CA ARG A 349 -25.38 -5.20 -0.29
C ARG A 349 -25.79 -3.75 -0.07
N GLN A 350 -24.81 -2.88 0.16
CA GLN A 350 -25.06 -1.45 0.38
C GLN A 350 -25.57 -0.76 -0.89
N GLN A 351 -25.16 -1.22 -2.07
CA GLN A 351 -25.70 -0.72 -3.34
C GLN A 351 -27.18 -1.07 -3.48
N ALA A 352 -27.60 -2.29 -3.14
CA ALA A 352 -29.01 -2.68 -3.15
C ALA A 352 -29.84 -1.80 -2.19
N ASP A 353 -29.38 -1.63 -0.94
CA ASP A 353 -30.04 -0.78 0.05
C ASP A 353 -30.14 0.70 -0.44
N ALA A 354 -29.10 1.20 -1.10
CA ALA A 354 -29.07 2.55 -1.64
C ALA A 354 -30.03 2.74 -2.83
N LEU A 355 -30.22 1.71 -3.67
CA LEU A 355 -31.18 1.75 -4.77
C LEU A 355 -32.63 1.79 -4.26
N ASP A 356 -32.94 1.02 -3.22
CA ASP A 356 -34.25 1.04 -2.58
C ASP A 356 -34.53 2.41 -1.95
N ALA A 357 -33.56 2.94 -1.20
CA ALA A 357 -33.66 4.29 -0.62
C ALA A 357 -33.76 5.37 -1.70
N GLY A 358 -33.01 5.23 -2.79
CA GLY A 358 -33.02 6.17 -3.90
C GLY A 358 -34.33 6.16 -4.68
N THR A 359 -34.92 4.99 -4.86
CA THR A 359 -36.26 4.84 -5.44
C THR A 359 -37.30 5.56 -4.58
N ALA A 360 -37.22 5.44 -3.24
CA ALA A 360 -38.10 6.18 -2.35
C ALA A 360 -37.94 7.70 -2.49
N ILE A 361 -36.70 8.21 -2.52
CA ILE A 361 -36.41 9.64 -2.74
C ILE A 361 -37.01 10.14 -4.06
N LEU A 362 -36.84 9.39 -5.14
CA LEU A 362 -37.39 9.74 -6.44
C LEU A 362 -38.92 9.75 -6.42
N LEU A 363 -39.55 8.75 -5.80
CA LEU A 363 -41.01 8.63 -5.71
C LEU A 363 -41.64 9.73 -4.85
N ASP A 364 -40.99 10.14 -3.76
CA ASP A 364 -41.47 11.19 -2.85
C ASP A 364 -41.13 12.61 -3.34
N SER A 365 -40.32 12.74 -4.39
CA SER A 365 -39.90 14.04 -4.92
C SER A 365 -41.07 14.86 -5.50
N PRO A 366 -40.93 16.20 -5.54
CA PRO A 366 -41.93 17.09 -6.14
C PRO A 366 -41.94 17.07 -7.69
N ILE A 367 -41.11 16.22 -8.31
CA ILE A 367 -41.00 16.11 -9.77
C ILE A 367 -42.30 15.56 -10.38
N SER A 368 -42.59 15.96 -11.62
CA SER A 368 -43.71 15.43 -12.40
C SER A 368 -43.64 13.90 -12.57
N THR A 369 -44.79 13.23 -12.76
CA THR A 369 -44.81 11.78 -12.99
C THR A 369 -44.02 11.36 -14.23
N SER A 370 -44.09 12.15 -15.31
CA SER A 370 -43.28 11.94 -16.50
C SER A 370 -41.78 12.09 -16.20
N GLY A 371 -41.40 13.15 -15.47
CA GLY A 371 -40.01 13.37 -15.07
C GLY A 371 -39.46 12.23 -14.20
N LYS A 372 -40.28 11.69 -13.29
CA LYS A 372 -39.92 10.51 -12.48
C LYS A 372 -39.64 9.27 -13.32
N ILE A 373 -40.48 8.97 -14.31
CA ILE A 373 -40.31 7.80 -15.19
C ILE A 373 -39.04 7.95 -16.04
N GLU A 374 -38.83 9.13 -16.62
CA GLU A 374 -37.65 9.41 -17.46
C GLU A 374 -36.35 9.37 -16.65
N LEU A 375 -36.31 10.04 -15.50
CA LEU A 375 -35.15 10.04 -14.61
C LEU A 375 -34.89 8.65 -14.03
N GLY A 376 -35.94 7.93 -13.64
CA GLY A 376 -35.83 6.55 -13.14
C GLY A 376 -35.23 5.60 -14.19
N GLY A 377 -35.64 5.73 -15.46
CA GLY A 377 -35.05 4.97 -16.56
C GLY A 377 -33.57 5.26 -16.75
N ARG A 378 -33.18 6.55 -16.78
CA ARG A 378 -31.77 6.98 -16.90
C ARG A 378 -30.92 6.53 -15.71
N LEU A 379 -31.44 6.62 -14.49
CA LEU A 379 -30.77 6.15 -13.28
C LEU A 379 -30.57 4.63 -13.31
N ALA A 380 -31.57 3.86 -13.73
CA ALA A 380 -31.46 2.41 -13.84
C ALA A 380 -30.37 2.01 -14.86
N GLU A 381 -30.27 2.71 -15.99
CA GLU A 381 -29.20 2.49 -16.98
C GLU A 381 -27.81 2.80 -16.41
N GLN A 382 -27.66 3.91 -15.69
CA GLN A 382 -26.38 4.25 -15.03
C GLN A 382 -25.96 3.21 -13.99
N VAL A 383 -26.91 2.68 -13.22
CA VAL A 383 -26.63 1.66 -12.21
C VAL A 383 -26.23 0.34 -12.87
N ASP A 384 -26.93 -0.08 -13.92
CA ASP A 384 -26.68 -1.37 -14.58
C ASP A 384 -25.35 -1.40 -15.34
N THR A 385 -24.92 -0.25 -15.86
CA THR A 385 -23.63 -0.10 -16.56
C THR A 385 -22.43 0.06 -15.61
N GLN A 386 -22.66 0.30 -14.32
CA GLN A 386 -21.62 0.57 -13.32
C GLN A 386 -21.62 -0.47 -12.19
N ARG A 387 -21.64 -1.76 -12.55
CA ARG A 387 -21.61 -2.87 -11.57
C ARG A 387 -20.32 -2.88 -10.75
N ASP A 388 -20.43 -3.36 -9.51
CA ASP A 388 -19.33 -3.50 -8.54
C ASP A 388 -18.66 -2.19 -8.08
N ARG A 389 -19.32 -1.04 -8.26
CA ARG A 389 -18.88 0.26 -7.74
C ARG A 389 -20.06 1.14 -7.32
N VAL A 390 -19.77 2.24 -6.65
CA VAL A 390 -20.77 3.28 -6.40
C VAL A 390 -21.00 4.04 -7.71
N PRO A 391 -22.24 4.08 -8.24
CA PRO A 391 -22.51 4.68 -9.53
C PRO A 391 -22.38 6.21 -9.47
N ASP A 392 -21.73 6.79 -10.47
CA ASP A 392 -21.85 8.22 -10.74
C ASP A 392 -23.19 8.49 -11.43
N ILE A 393 -24.11 9.09 -10.68
CA ILE A 393 -25.50 9.33 -11.10
C ILE A 393 -25.72 10.72 -11.67
N ALA A 394 -24.77 11.66 -11.53
CA ALA A 394 -24.93 13.03 -12.00
C ALA A 394 -25.27 13.11 -13.52
N PRO A 395 -24.66 12.28 -14.40
CA PRO A 395 -25.02 12.26 -15.81
C PRO A 395 -26.49 11.89 -16.10
N ALA A 396 -27.14 11.13 -15.22
CA ALA A 396 -28.55 10.77 -15.40
C ALA A 396 -29.51 11.97 -15.29
N PHE A 397 -29.04 13.09 -14.72
CA PHE A 397 -29.83 14.32 -14.55
C PHE A 397 -29.70 15.27 -15.75
N GLU A 398 -28.80 14.98 -16.70
CA GLU A 398 -28.60 15.81 -17.90
C GLU A 398 -29.42 15.30 -19.10
N PRO A 399 -30.12 16.17 -19.85
CA PRO A 399 -30.28 17.61 -19.62
C PRO A 399 -31.24 17.91 -18.46
N TYR A 400 -30.97 19.01 -17.75
CA TYR A 400 -31.87 19.51 -16.71
C TYR A 400 -33.17 20.05 -17.33
N PRO A 401 -34.32 19.92 -16.62
CA PRO A 401 -35.57 20.55 -17.04
C PRO A 401 -35.44 22.06 -17.21
N THR A 402 -36.16 22.61 -18.20
CA THR A 402 -36.21 24.06 -18.42
C THR A 402 -37.14 24.78 -17.43
N ASP A 403 -38.12 24.06 -16.87
CA ASP A 403 -39.02 24.60 -15.84
C ASP A 403 -38.26 24.77 -14.52
N PRO A 404 -38.18 25.99 -13.93
CA PRO A 404 -37.48 26.23 -12.68
C PRO A 404 -37.93 25.35 -11.51
N VAL A 405 -39.23 25.06 -11.38
CA VAL A 405 -39.75 24.26 -10.25
C VAL A 405 -39.34 22.80 -10.39
N GLU A 406 -39.39 22.29 -11.62
CA GLU A 406 -38.96 20.92 -11.91
C GLU A 406 -37.44 20.77 -11.78
N ARG A 407 -36.68 21.81 -12.17
CA ARG A 407 -35.23 21.88 -11.99
C ARG A 407 -34.85 21.85 -10.50
N ASP A 408 -35.49 22.64 -9.65
CA ASP A 408 -35.26 22.62 -8.20
C ASP A 408 -35.56 21.23 -7.62
N GLY A 409 -36.59 20.55 -8.12
CA GLY A 409 -36.91 19.17 -7.76
C GLY A 409 -35.81 18.18 -8.17
N PHE A 410 -35.26 18.30 -9.38
CA PHE A 410 -34.13 17.49 -9.85
C PHE A 410 -32.88 17.70 -8.98
N GLU A 411 -32.54 18.95 -8.65
CA GLU A 411 -31.39 19.28 -7.82
C GLU A 411 -31.53 18.70 -6.39
N GLN A 412 -32.74 18.74 -5.81
CA GLN A 412 -33.03 18.11 -4.51
C GLN A 412 -32.89 16.59 -4.55
N VAL A 413 -33.41 15.94 -5.60
CA VAL A 413 -33.28 14.48 -5.76
C VAL A 413 -31.82 14.10 -5.95
N LEU A 414 -31.07 14.80 -6.81
CA LEU A 414 -29.65 14.55 -7.01
C LEU A 414 -28.88 14.66 -5.68
N ALA A 415 -29.05 15.76 -4.94
CA ALA A 415 -28.39 15.95 -3.65
C ALA A 415 -28.75 14.85 -2.63
N GLY A 416 -30.02 14.44 -2.59
CA GLY A 416 -30.49 13.37 -1.71
C GLY A 416 -29.90 12.00 -2.07
N LEU A 417 -29.87 11.67 -3.36
CA LEU A 417 -29.29 10.41 -3.85
C LEU A 417 -27.78 10.36 -3.63
N GLU A 418 -27.04 11.43 -3.94
CA GLU A 418 -25.60 11.50 -3.71
C GLU A 418 -25.24 11.31 -2.24
N ASP A 419 -25.98 11.95 -1.33
CA ASP A 419 -25.75 11.82 0.11
C ASP A 419 -26.05 10.40 0.60
N GLN A 420 -27.08 9.73 0.07
CA GLN A 420 -27.36 8.32 0.37
C GLN A 420 -26.25 7.41 -0.16
N LEU A 421 -25.81 7.59 -1.40
CA LEU A 421 -24.73 6.79 -2.00
C LEU A 421 -23.42 6.95 -1.22
N LYS A 422 -23.04 8.17 -0.85
CA LYS A 422 -21.84 8.44 -0.04
C LYS A 422 -21.94 7.83 1.36
N ARG A 423 -23.13 7.83 1.98
CA ARG A 423 -23.36 7.15 3.27
C ARG A 423 -23.27 5.64 3.16
N ALA A 424 -23.94 5.05 2.17
CA ALA A 424 -23.90 3.61 1.90
C ALA A 424 -22.46 3.15 1.62
N ALA A 425 -21.71 3.89 0.80
CA ALA A 425 -20.30 3.67 0.57
C ALA A 425 -19.51 3.70 1.88
N THR A 426 -19.63 4.78 2.67
CA THR A 426 -18.93 4.90 3.95
C THR A 426 -19.20 3.72 4.89
N HIS A 427 -20.45 3.23 4.95
CA HIS A 427 -20.81 2.05 5.73
C HIS A 427 -20.24 0.75 5.17
N ALA A 428 -20.18 0.58 3.84
CA ALA A 428 -19.60 -0.60 3.20
C ALA A 428 -18.13 -0.84 3.59
N PHE A 429 -17.36 0.22 3.84
CA PHE A 429 -15.95 0.10 4.24
C PHE A 429 -15.74 -0.13 5.75
N SER A 430 -16.78 0.08 6.56
CA SER A 430 -16.69 0.05 8.03
C SER A 430 -16.11 -1.26 8.57
N SER A 431 -16.68 -2.41 8.17
CA SER A 431 -16.26 -3.70 8.72
C SER A 431 -14.85 -4.08 8.28
N SER A 432 -14.45 -3.68 7.07
CA SER A 432 -13.11 -3.94 6.54
C SER A 432 -12.04 -3.17 7.33
N PHE A 433 -12.30 -1.91 7.68
CA PHE A 433 -11.42 -1.14 8.57
C PHE A 433 -11.38 -1.69 10.00
N LEU A 434 -12.53 -2.13 10.54
CA LEU A 434 -12.59 -2.76 11.87
C LEU A 434 -11.81 -4.10 11.90
N LEU A 435 -11.92 -4.92 10.86
CA LEU A 435 -11.15 -6.16 10.74
C LEU A 435 -9.65 -5.88 10.60
N ALA A 436 -9.27 -4.82 9.87
CA ALA A 436 -7.88 -4.37 9.83
C ALA A 436 -7.35 -3.95 11.21
N ALA A 437 -8.17 -3.25 12.01
CA ALA A 437 -7.83 -2.91 13.38
C ALA A 437 -7.60 -4.16 14.24
N VAL A 438 -8.41 -5.21 14.05
CA VAL A 438 -8.26 -6.50 14.74
C VAL A 438 -6.91 -7.15 14.41
N PHE A 439 -6.43 -7.13 13.16
CA PHE A 439 -5.08 -7.65 12.84
C PHE A 439 -3.99 -6.93 13.65
N SER A 440 -4.08 -5.61 13.78
CA SER A 440 -3.13 -4.83 14.58
C SER A 440 -3.21 -5.17 16.09
N LEU A 441 -4.41 -5.42 16.61
CA LEU A 441 -4.58 -5.87 18.01
C LEU A 441 -4.06 -7.28 18.25
N ILE A 442 -4.28 -8.21 17.31
CA ILE A 442 -3.74 -9.58 17.41
C ILE A 442 -2.21 -9.55 17.45
N ALA A 443 -1.56 -8.58 16.78
CA ALA A 443 -0.11 -8.41 16.82
C ALA A 443 0.46 -8.15 18.23
N LEU A 444 -0.37 -7.71 19.19
CA LEU A 444 0.05 -7.55 20.59
C LEU A 444 0.49 -8.87 21.22
N PHE A 445 -0.10 -10.01 20.81
CA PHE A 445 0.31 -11.32 21.32
C PHE A 445 1.76 -11.68 20.94
N PRO A 446 2.18 -11.71 19.65
CA PRO A 446 3.57 -11.94 19.30
C PRO A 446 4.51 -10.82 19.77
N ILE A 447 4.08 -9.56 19.83
CA ILE A 447 4.84 -8.48 20.51
C ILE A 447 5.11 -8.84 21.98
N SER A 448 4.16 -9.49 22.66
CA SER A 448 4.36 -9.90 24.05
C SER A 448 5.43 -10.99 24.21
N LEU A 449 5.71 -11.74 23.14
CA LEU A 449 6.67 -12.83 23.13
C LEU A 449 8.08 -12.39 22.69
N THR A 450 8.27 -11.14 22.25
CA THR A 450 9.61 -10.59 21.99
C THR A 450 10.33 -10.45 23.34
N ARG A 451 11.28 -11.35 23.65
CA ARG A 451 12.07 -11.30 24.88
C ARG A 451 12.94 -10.05 24.91
N ARG A 452 13.25 -9.53 26.10
CA ARG A 452 14.34 -8.57 26.29
C ARG A 452 15.61 -9.25 25.77
N LEU A 453 16.26 -8.68 24.77
CA LEU A 453 17.69 -8.85 24.62
C LEU A 453 18.28 -8.05 25.79
N GLU A 454 18.58 -8.72 26.89
CA GLU A 454 19.42 -8.13 27.93
C GLU A 454 20.77 -7.83 27.26
N LEU A 455 21.11 -6.54 27.18
CA LEU A 455 22.37 -6.02 26.65
C LEU A 455 23.55 -6.45 27.51
#